data_AF-A0A2V9F2H3-F1
#
_entry.id   AF-A0A2V9F2H3-F1
#
_cell.length_a   1.000
_cell.length_b   1.000
_cell.length_c   1.000
_cell.angle_alpha   90.00
_cell.angle_beta   90.00
_cell.angle_gamma   90.00
#
_symmetry.space_group_name_H-M   'P 1'
#
loop_
_entity.id
_entity.type
_entity.pdbx_description
1 polymer ?
#
loop_
_entity_poly.entity_id
_entity_poly.type
_entity_poly.pdbx_seq_one_letter_code
_entity_poly.pdbx_strand_id
1 'polypeptide(L)'
;MGSPPNNAANLSHSAVSNVRGNRFPREARLVRRGEFDAVYRAGKRRSSSHFTVFFRANELPQSRFGFSIKKALGGAVVRNRIRRRLREMVRCHRLEIPAGWDIVIHPKSSVACAEFAALTADLLRVLKNV
;
A
#
# COMPACT_ATOMS: atom_id res chain seq x y z
N MET A 1 26.26 -29.88 -43.85
CA MET A 1 25.14 -29.15 -44.49
C MET A 1 23.90 -29.39 -43.64
N GLY A 2 23.85 -28.92 -42.40
CA GLY A 2 23.59 -27.52 -42.07
C GLY A 2 22.24 -27.47 -41.36
N SER A 3 22.19 -27.92 -40.10
CA SER A 3 21.05 -27.63 -39.23
C SER A 3 21.00 -26.12 -39.02
N PRO A 4 19.86 -25.44 -39.28
CA PRO A 4 19.74 -24.05 -38.87
C PRO A 4 19.63 -24.00 -37.34
N PRO A 5 20.34 -23.07 -36.67
CA PRO A 5 19.99 -22.70 -35.31
C PRO A 5 18.79 -21.76 -35.39
N ASN A 6 17.77 -21.92 -34.53
CA ASN A 6 16.99 -20.75 -34.17
C ASN A 6 16.54 -20.78 -32.71
N ASN A 7 17.22 -19.91 -31.98
CA ASN A 7 17.00 -19.53 -30.61
C ASN A 7 15.86 -18.49 -30.60
N ALA A 8 14.63 -18.93 -30.36
CA ALA A 8 13.49 -18.05 -30.17
C ALA A 8 13.11 -17.99 -28.69
N ALA A 9 13.68 -16.98 -28.03
CA ALA A 9 13.09 -16.19 -26.95
C ALA A 9 12.24 -16.94 -25.91
N ASN A 10 12.93 -17.28 -24.82
CA ASN A 10 12.42 -17.40 -23.47
C ASN A 10 11.46 -16.22 -23.13
N LEU A 11 10.15 -16.43 -23.25
CA LEU A 11 9.14 -15.57 -22.61
C LEU A 11 8.99 -16.02 -21.16
N SER A 12 9.78 -15.38 -20.31
CA SER A 12 9.72 -15.41 -18.86
C SER A 12 8.33 -15.03 -18.33
N HIS A 13 7.43 -16.00 -18.24
CA HIS A 13 6.22 -15.93 -17.41
C HIS A 13 6.51 -16.55 -16.02
N SER A 14 7.58 -16.10 -15.38
CA SER A 14 7.95 -16.51 -14.02
C SER A 14 7.55 -15.43 -13.02
N ALA A 15 6.25 -15.29 -12.74
CA ALA A 15 5.78 -14.53 -11.58
C ALA A 15 4.36 -14.93 -11.14
N VAL A 16 4.02 -16.22 -11.15
CA VAL A 16 2.86 -16.71 -10.36
C VAL A 16 3.39 -17.37 -9.10
N SER A 17 4.08 -16.58 -8.27
CA SER A 17 4.55 -17.00 -6.95
C SER A 17 3.37 -17.10 -5.99
N ASN A 18 2.81 -18.31 -5.94
CA ASN A 18 2.42 -19.04 -4.73
C ASN A 18 1.60 -18.25 -3.69
N VAL A 19 0.27 -18.39 -3.79
CA VAL A 19 -0.73 -17.87 -2.84
C VAL A 19 -0.66 -18.65 -1.52
N ARG A 20 0.40 -18.44 -0.73
CA ARG A 20 0.47 -18.95 0.66
C ARG A 20 -0.12 -17.92 1.61
N GLY A 21 -1.32 -18.21 2.12
CA GLY A 21 -1.89 -17.65 3.36
C GLY A 21 -1.62 -16.16 3.64
N ASN A 22 -2.01 -15.27 2.74
CA ASN A 22 -1.57 -13.86 2.73
C ASN A 22 -2.36 -12.99 3.74
N ARG A 23 -2.43 -13.35 5.02
CA ARG A 23 -2.97 -12.44 6.04
C ARG A 23 -1.99 -11.28 6.23
N PHE A 24 -2.46 -10.04 6.18
CA PHE A 24 -1.64 -8.84 6.40
C PHE A 24 -0.84 -9.00 7.72
N PRO A 25 0.51 -9.15 7.68
CA PRO A 25 1.31 -9.53 8.85
C PRO A 25 1.13 -8.53 9.98
N ARG A 26 1.26 -8.97 11.25
CA ARG A 26 1.09 -8.06 12.39
C ARG A 26 2.22 -7.03 12.44
N GLU A 27 3.39 -7.44 11.96
CA GLU A 27 4.64 -6.69 11.96
C GLU A 27 4.59 -5.53 10.94
N ALA A 28 3.83 -5.71 9.86
CA ALA A 28 3.57 -4.66 8.87
C ALA A 28 2.42 -3.72 9.27
N ARG A 29 1.84 -3.85 10.47
CA ARG A 29 0.77 -2.97 10.96
C ARG A 29 1.33 -1.92 11.90
N LEU A 30 1.02 -0.67 11.61
CA LEU A 30 1.13 0.43 12.58
C LEU A 30 -0.21 0.51 13.33
N VAL A 31 -0.21 0.23 14.63
CA VAL A 31 -1.46 0.14 15.43
C VAL A 31 -1.40 1.01 16.67
N ARG A 32 -0.21 1.23 17.25
CA ARG A 32 -0.11 1.91 18.55
C ARG A 32 -0.25 3.42 18.38
N ARG A 33 -1.01 4.06 19.26
CA ARG A 33 -1.21 5.51 19.22
C ARG A 33 0.10 6.30 19.22
N GLY A 34 1.07 5.91 20.06
CA GLY A 34 2.39 6.55 20.09
C GLY A 34 3.16 6.45 18.77
N GLU A 35 2.96 5.38 18.00
CA GLU A 35 3.57 5.25 16.67
C GLU A 35 2.92 6.20 15.65
N PHE A 36 1.59 6.33 15.69
CA PHE A 36 0.88 7.33 14.88
C PHE A 36 1.32 8.75 15.23
N ASP A 37 1.39 9.07 16.53
CA ASP A 37 1.80 10.39 17.00
C ASP A 37 3.23 10.72 16.54
N ALA A 38 4.13 9.75 16.62
CA ALA A 38 5.51 9.92 16.15
C ALA A 38 5.59 10.12 14.62
N VAL A 39 4.74 9.46 13.83
CA VAL A 39 4.63 9.73 12.38
C VAL A 39 4.07 11.13 12.12
N TYR A 40 3.09 11.61 12.90
CA TYR A 40 2.55 12.95 12.70
C TYR A 40 3.51 14.07 13.13
N ARG A 41 4.33 13.84 14.17
CA ARG A 41 5.27 14.84 14.68
C ARG A 41 6.54 14.96 13.84
N ALA A 42 7.13 13.84 13.45
CA ALA A 42 8.45 13.78 12.80
C ALA A 42 8.41 13.29 11.35
N GLY A 43 7.23 12.87 10.86
CA GLY A 43 7.07 12.40 9.49
C GLY A 43 6.86 13.52 8.48
N LYS A 44 7.07 13.19 7.21
CA LYS A 44 6.72 14.02 6.07
C LYS A 44 5.29 13.72 5.62
N ARG A 45 4.68 14.68 4.94
CA ARG A 45 3.31 14.57 4.41
C ARG A 45 3.31 14.68 2.90
N ARG A 46 2.54 13.81 2.24
CA ARG A 46 2.18 13.93 0.83
C ARG A 46 0.68 13.74 0.65
N SER A 47 0.14 14.32 -0.41
CA SER A 47 -1.27 14.19 -0.74
C SER A 47 -1.47 13.97 -2.22
N SER A 48 -2.48 13.17 -2.54
CA SER A 48 -3.00 12.96 -3.88
C SER A 48 -4.49 13.30 -3.94
N SER A 49 -5.14 12.99 -5.06
CA SER A 49 -6.58 13.18 -5.27
C SER A 49 -7.42 12.37 -4.28
N HIS A 50 -6.97 11.19 -3.87
CA HIS A 50 -7.73 10.29 -3.01
C HIS A 50 -7.15 10.09 -1.61
N PHE A 51 -5.87 10.37 -1.41
CA PHE A 51 -5.19 10.06 -0.16
C PHE A 51 -4.36 11.22 0.38
N THR A 52 -4.19 11.25 1.69
CA THR A 52 -3.08 11.96 2.33
C THR A 52 -2.26 10.91 3.06
N VAL A 53 -0.96 10.88 2.81
CA VAL A 53 -0.04 9.91 3.39
C VAL A 53 0.97 10.66 4.24
N PHE A 54 1.15 10.20 5.46
CA PHE A 54 2.22 10.61 6.35
C PHE A 54 3.22 9.48 6.43
N PHE A 55 4.51 9.78 6.39
CA PHE A 55 5.53 8.76 6.45
C PHE A 55 6.74 9.24 7.23
N ARG A 56 7.33 8.33 7.99
CA ARG A 56 8.56 8.56 8.75
C ARG A 56 9.49 7.38 8.51
N ALA A 57 10.78 7.62 8.36
CA ALA A 57 11.74 6.53 8.34
C ALA A 57 11.64 5.72 9.64
N ASN A 58 11.77 4.41 9.51
CA ASN A 58 11.93 3.48 10.61
C ASN A 58 13.20 2.66 10.35
N GLU A 59 13.82 2.15 11.40
CA GLU A 59 15.04 1.34 11.31
C GLU A 59 14.70 -0.16 11.16
N LEU A 60 13.58 -0.46 10.51
CA LEU A 60 13.10 -1.83 10.34
C LEU A 60 13.30 -2.30 8.89
N PRO A 61 13.51 -3.61 8.67
CA PRO A 61 13.64 -4.17 7.33
C PRO A 61 12.33 -4.17 6.53
N GLN A 62 11.24 -3.62 7.09
CA GLN A 62 9.93 -3.60 6.46
C GLN A 62 9.16 -2.32 6.78
N SER A 63 8.30 -1.92 5.85
CA SER A 63 7.40 -0.80 6.04
C SER A 63 6.14 -1.20 6.79
N ARG A 64 5.71 -0.35 7.72
CA ARG A 64 4.53 -0.53 8.58
C ARG A 64 3.44 0.43 8.16
N PHE A 65 2.20 -0.06 8.07
CA PHE A 65 1.08 0.72 7.56
C PHE A 65 -0.01 0.89 8.61
N GLY A 66 -0.43 2.14 8.80
CA GLY A 66 -1.58 2.55 9.59
C GLY A 66 -2.66 3.18 8.72
N PHE A 67 -3.93 2.97 9.06
CA PHE A 67 -5.07 3.55 8.34
C PHE A 67 -5.90 4.40 9.28
N SER A 68 -5.96 5.71 9.02
CA SER A 68 -6.77 6.65 9.80
C SER A 68 -7.98 7.10 8.98
N ILE A 69 -9.14 6.48 9.25
CA ILE A 69 -10.38 6.74 8.52
C ILE A 69 -11.27 7.65 9.37
N LYS A 70 -11.44 8.91 8.94
CA LYS A 70 -12.27 9.89 9.64
C LYS A 70 -13.75 9.47 9.68
N LYS A 71 -14.47 9.83 10.75
CA LYS A 71 -15.92 9.56 10.89
C LYS A 71 -16.74 10.23 9.77
N ALA A 72 -16.28 11.38 9.27
CA ALA A 72 -16.94 12.14 8.19
C ALA A 72 -17.00 11.40 6.83
N LEU A 73 -16.23 10.32 6.63
CA LEU A 73 -16.26 9.53 5.40
C LEU A 73 -17.49 8.63 5.28
N GLY A 74 -18.33 8.56 6.32
CA GLY A 74 -19.60 7.84 6.29
C GLY A 74 -19.78 6.84 7.43
N GLY A 75 -20.86 6.07 7.34
CA GLY A 75 -21.25 5.07 8.34
C GLY A 75 -20.24 3.93 8.52
N ALA A 76 -20.49 3.05 9.49
CA ALA A 76 -19.61 1.93 9.80
C ALA A 76 -19.32 1.04 8.58
N VAL A 77 -20.34 0.77 7.74
CA VAL A 77 -20.22 -0.06 6.53
C VAL A 77 -19.27 0.57 5.51
N VAL A 78 -19.44 1.86 5.20
CA VAL A 78 -18.57 2.59 4.25
C VAL A 78 -17.13 2.60 4.76
N ARG A 79 -16.91 2.95 6.04
CA ARG A 79 -15.57 2.94 6.64
C ARG A 79 -14.92 1.55 6.63
N ASN A 80 -15.69 0.50 6.90
CA ASN A 80 -15.19 -0.87 6.85
C ASN A 80 -14.84 -1.30 5.42
N ARG A 81 -15.64 -0.91 4.42
CA ARG A 81 -15.32 -1.12 3.01
C ARG A 81 -14.02 -0.42 2.61
N ILE A 82 -13.86 0.85 2.98
CA ILE A 82 -12.63 1.62 2.74
C ILE A 82 -11.43 0.93 3.41
N ARG A 83 -11.56 0.53 4.69
CA ARG A 83 -10.49 -0.18 5.42
C ARG A 83 -10.10 -1.50 4.75
N ARG A 84 -11.08 -2.28 4.29
CA ARG A 84 -10.85 -3.55 3.57
C ARG A 84 -10.11 -3.31 2.26
N ARG A 85 -10.56 -2.34 1.46
CA ARG A 85 -9.91 -1.95 0.20
C ARG A 85 -8.47 -1.50 0.43
N LEU A 86 -8.21 -0.62 1.40
CA LEU A 86 -6.86 -0.14 1.71
C LEU A 86 -5.92 -1.26 2.14
N ARG A 87 -6.40 -2.16 3.00
CA ARG A 87 -5.62 -3.33 3.42
C ARG A 87 -5.27 -4.23 2.23
N GLU A 88 -6.21 -4.41 1.30
CA GLU A 88 -6.00 -5.23 0.12
C GLU A 88 -4.95 -4.62 -0.82
N MET A 89 -5.06 -3.32 -1.12
CA MET A 89 -4.06 -2.60 -1.93
C MET A 89 -2.65 -2.75 -1.34
N VAL A 90 -2.49 -2.47 -0.04
CA VAL A 90 -1.19 -2.59 0.63
C VAL A 90 -0.73 -4.05 0.65
N ARG A 91 -1.62 -5.02 0.89
CA ARG A 91 -1.26 -6.44 0.90
C ARG A 91 -0.66 -6.89 -0.43
N CYS A 92 -1.24 -6.47 -1.55
CA CYS A 92 -0.81 -6.84 -2.89
C CYS A 92 0.51 -6.16 -3.30
N HIS A 93 0.74 -4.91 -2.88
CA HIS A 93 1.84 -4.10 -3.37
C HIS A 93 2.93 -3.77 -2.34
N ARG A 94 2.87 -4.34 -1.13
CA ARG A 94 3.85 -4.06 -0.06
C ARG A 94 5.31 -4.26 -0.46
N LEU A 95 5.58 -5.16 -1.42
CA LEU A 95 6.93 -5.47 -1.89
C LEU A 95 7.46 -4.42 -2.89
N GLU A 96 6.56 -3.62 -3.49
CA GLU A 96 6.93 -2.52 -4.39
C GLU A 96 7.20 -1.20 -3.65
N ILE A 97 6.82 -1.14 -2.37
CA ILE A 97 7.00 0.04 -1.54
C ILE A 97 8.38 -0.08 -0.87
N PRO A 98 9.20 0.98 -0.89
CA PRO A 98 10.49 0.97 -0.18
C PRO A 98 10.31 0.48 1.26
N ALA A 99 11.22 -0.36 1.73
CA ALA A 99 11.27 -0.80 3.12
C ALA A 99 11.79 0.34 4.03
N GLY A 100 11.61 0.22 5.35
CA GLY A 100 12.15 1.20 6.29
C GLY A 100 11.23 2.39 6.58
N TRP A 101 9.91 2.26 6.42
CA TRP A 101 8.97 3.38 6.63
C TRP A 101 7.78 3.05 7.52
N ASP A 102 7.47 3.94 8.45
CA ASP A 102 6.20 4.00 9.14
C ASP A 102 5.25 4.91 8.36
N ILE A 103 4.19 4.35 7.81
CA ILE A 103 3.30 5.02 6.87
C ILE A 103 1.87 5.06 7.42
N VAL A 104 1.27 6.24 7.47
CA VAL A 104 -0.11 6.45 7.89
C VAL A 104 -0.92 7.04 6.74
N ILE A 105 -1.96 6.30 6.31
CA ILE A 105 -2.80 6.66 5.16
C ILE A 105 -4.14 7.20 5.66
N HIS A 106 -4.50 8.39 5.16
CA HIS A 106 -5.76 9.08 5.40
C HIS A 106 -6.55 9.11 4.07
N PRO A 107 -7.62 8.33 3.92
CA PRO A 107 -8.49 8.43 2.76
C PRO A 107 -9.29 9.75 2.78
N LYS A 108 -9.48 10.34 1.60
CA LYS A 108 -10.37 11.49 1.35
C LYS A 108 -11.78 11.02 0.98
N SER A 109 -12.77 11.91 1.03
CA SER A 109 -14.18 11.61 0.73
C SER A 109 -14.38 10.95 -0.64
N SER A 110 -13.54 11.31 -1.62
CA SER A 110 -13.54 10.74 -2.98
C SER A 110 -13.33 9.22 -3.03
N VAL A 111 -12.74 8.62 -1.98
CA VAL A 111 -12.48 7.17 -1.90
C VAL A 111 -13.77 6.34 -1.82
N ALA A 112 -14.87 6.93 -1.37
CA ALA A 112 -16.15 6.22 -1.24
C ALA A 112 -16.76 5.86 -2.61
N CYS A 113 -16.61 6.73 -3.60
CA CYS A 113 -17.22 6.60 -4.93
C CYS A 113 -16.23 6.17 -6.02
N ALA A 114 -14.92 6.24 -5.76
CA ALA A 114 -13.91 5.89 -6.75
C ALA A 114 -13.76 4.37 -6.97
N GLU A 115 -13.40 4.03 -8.21
CA GLU A 115 -13.09 2.67 -8.63
C GLU A 115 -11.81 2.13 -7.98
N PHE A 116 -11.80 0.83 -7.69
CA PHE A 116 -10.70 0.22 -6.94
C PHE A 116 -9.35 0.31 -7.67
N ALA A 117 -9.36 0.13 -9.00
CA ALA A 117 -8.17 0.25 -9.83
C ALA A 117 -7.58 1.67 -9.78
N ALA A 118 -8.43 2.70 -9.89
CA ALA A 118 -8.01 4.10 -9.81
C ALA A 118 -7.41 4.44 -8.44
N LEU A 119 -8.04 3.96 -7.36
CA LEU A 119 -7.52 4.12 -5.99
C LEU A 119 -6.16 3.45 -5.81
N THR A 120 -5.97 2.26 -6.39
CA THR A 120 -4.71 1.53 -6.30
C THR A 120 -3.60 2.29 -7.01
N ALA A 121 -3.84 2.73 -8.24
CA ALA A 121 -2.86 3.51 -9.02
C ALA A 121 -2.47 4.82 -8.31
N ASP A 122 -3.45 5.54 -7.77
CA ASP A 122 -3.20 6.79 -7.03
C ASP A 122 -2.40 6.54 -5.75
N LEU A 123 -2.74 5.49 -4.99
CA LEU A 123 -2.02 5.14 -3.76
C LEU A 123 -0.56 4.76 -4.06
N LEU A 124 -0.31 3.92 -5.06
CA LEU A 124 1.05 3.50 -5.44
C LEU A 124 1.90 4.67 -5.92
N ARG A 125 1.32 5.60 -6.68
CA ARG A 125 2.02 6.81 -7.10
C ARG A 125 2.53 7.63 -5.92
N VAL A 126 1.73 7.75 -4.85
CA VAL A 126 2.14 8.46 -3.64
C VAL A 126 3.21 7.69 -2.88
N LEU A 127 3.05 6.37 -2.75
CA LEU A 127 3.92 5.51 -1.93
C LEU A 127 5.27 5.20 -2.57
N LYS A 128 5.38 5.15 -3.90
CA LYS A 128 6.67 4.94 -4.60
C LYS A 128 7.62 6.13 -4.48
N ASN A 129 7.08 7.31 -4.18
CA ASN A 129 7.86 8.53 -4.05
C ASN A 129 8.14 8.89 -2.57
N VAL A 130 7.94 7.96 -1.63
CA VAL A 130 8.16 8.15 -0.19
C VAL A 130 9.66 8.17 0.15
#